data_AF-A0A084VZ74-F1
#
_entry.id   AF-A0A084VZ74-F1
#
_cell.length_a   1.000
_cell.length_b   1.000
_cell.length_c   1.000
_cell.angle_alpha   90.00
_cell.angle_beta   90.00
_cell.angle_gamma   90.00
#
_symmetry.space_group_name_H-M   'P 1'
#
loop_
_entity.id
_entity.type
_entity.pdbx_description
1 polymer ?
#
loop_
_entity_poly.entity_id
_entity_poly.type
_entity_poly.pdbx_seq_one_letter_code
_entity_poly.pdbx_strand_id
1 'polypeptide(L)' 'MERLDKYQSFRRLAILHAPFQVLVVGCFLTVMVPTACALFPQKAELSTSMIKLVEPDFYEEIRKKTDRIPELVYFNKGL' A
#
# COMPACT_ATOMS: atom_id res chain seq x y z
N MET A 1 -15.14 -13.69 -14.60
CA MET A 1 -15.33 -15.12 -14.98
C MET A 1 -16.67 -15.36 -15.66
N GLU A 2 -17.80 -14.89 -15.12
CA GLU A 2 -19.15 -15.15 -15.68
C GLU A 2 -19.33 -14.86 -17.18
N ARG A 3 -18.69 -13.81 -17.72
CA ARG A 3 -18.76 -13.51 -19.16
C ARG A 3 -17.93 -14.47 -20.00
N LEU A 4 -16.79 -14.93 -19.48
CA LEU A 4 -15.89 -15.87 -20.13
C LEU A 4 -16.42 -17.31 -20.04
N ASP A 5 -17.14 -17.67 -18.97
CA ASP A 5 -17.74 -18.99 -18.78
C ASP A 5 -18.86 -19.33 -19.76
N LYS A 6 -19.40 -18.34 -20.46
CA LYS A 6 -20.35 -18.57 -21.57
C LYS A 6 -19.69 -19.31 -22.74
N TYR A 7 -18.37 -19.24 -22.87
CA TYR A 7 -17.64 -19.89 -23.95
C TYR A 7 -17.26 -21.32 -23.57
N GLN A 8 -17.67 -22.30 -24.39
CA GLN A 8 -17.39 -23.72 -24.16
C GLN A 8 -15.89 -24.03 -24.10
N SER A 9 -15.07 -23.33 -24.90
CA SER A 9 -13.61 -23.46 -24.88
C SER A 9 -13.00 -23.06 -23.52
N PHE A 10 -13.52 -22.00 -22.89
CA PHE A 10 -13.05 -21.53 -21.60
C PHE A 10 -13.45 -22.47 -20.46
N ARG A 11 -14.65 -23.06 -20.53
CA ARG A 11 -15.10 -24.09 -19.58
C ARG A 11 -14.30 -25.39 -19.68
N ARG A 12 -13.89 -25.79 -20.89
CA ARG A 12 -13.03 -26.97 -21.08
C ARG A 12 -11.63 -26.80 -20.47
N LEU A 13 -11.16 -25.56 -20.35
CA LEU A 13 -9.86 -25.20 -19.78
C LEU A 13 -9.98 -24.75 -18.31
N ALA A 14 -10.90 -25.33 -17.54
CA ALA A 14 -11.21 -24.93 -16.15
C ALA A 14 -9.97 -24.88 -15.23
N ILE A 15 -8.99 -25.76 -15.45
CA ILE A 15 -7.73 -25.79 -14.69
C ILE A 15 -6.95 -24.46 -14.81
N LEU A 16 -7.12 -23.74 -15.93
CA LEU A 16 -6.46 -22.46 -16.20
C LEU A 16 -7.18 -21.24 -15.61
N HIS A 17 -8.34 -21.41 -14.97
CA HIS A 17 -9.12 -20.27 -14.46
C HIS A 17 -8.36 -19.48 -13.40
N ALA A 18 -7.82 -20.18 -12.39
CA ALA A 18 -7.04 -19.56 -11.32
C ALA A 18 -5.79 -18.84 -11.85
N PRO A 19 -4.89 -19.49 -12.63
CA PRO A 19 -3.70 -18.80 -13.16
C PRO A 19 -4.06 -17.65 -14.10
N PHE A 20 -5.10 -17.79 -14.94
CA PHE A 20 -5.58 -16.70 -15.80
C PHE A 20 -6.08 -15.51 -14.98
N GLN A 21 -6.86 -15.76 -13.92
CA GLN A 21 -7.36 -14.70 -13.04
C GLN A 21 -6.22 -13.94 -12.37
N VAL A 22 -5.26 -14.68 -11.79
CA VAL A 22 -4.11 -14.11 -11.11
C VAL A 22 -3.27 -13.30 -12.08
N LEU A 23 -3.05 -13.79 -13.30
CA LEU A 23 -2.31 -13.07 -14.33
C LEU A 23 -3.00 -11.75 -14.69
N VAL A 24 -4.30 -11.78 -15.00
CA VAL A 24 -5.04 -10.58 -15.41
C VAL A 24 -5.07 -9.55 -14.28
N VAL A 25 -5.41 -9.96 -13.05
CA VAL A 25 -5.39 -9.06 -11.89
C VAL A 25 -3.99 -8.52 -11.64
N GLY A 26 -2.96 -9.37 -11.71
CA GLY A 26 -1.56 -8.97 -11.59
C GLY A 26 -1.18 -7.90 -12.60
N CYS A 27 -1.54 -8.07 -13.87
CA CYS A 27 -1.31 -7.08 -14.93
C CYS A 27 -2.00 -5.73 -14.65
N PHE A 28 -3.20 -5.71 -14.06
CA PHE A 28 -3.81 -4.44 -13.65
C PHE A 28 -3.07 -3.80 -12.48
N LEU A 29 -2.66 -4.60 -11.50
CA LEU A 29 -1.95 -4.10 -10.31
C LEU A 29 -0.60 -3.46 -10.65
N THR A 30 0.12 -3.96 -11.65
CA THR A 30 1.41 -3.35 -12.06
C THR A 30 1.28 -1.90 -12.54
N VAL A 31 0.11 -1.49 -13.03
CA VAL A 31 -0.15 -0.11 -13.46
C VAL A 31 -0.91 0.68 -12.41
N MET A 32 -1.93 0.07 -11.78
CA MET A 32 -2.75 0.77 -10.78
C MET A 32 -1.95 1.22 -9.56
N VAL A 33 -1.04 0.39 -9.05
CA VAL A 33 -0.23 0.72 -7.86
C VAL A 33 0.69 1.92 -8.11
N PRO A 34 1.57 1.95 -9.12
CA PRO A 34 2.41 3.12 -9.35
C PRO A 34 1.61 4.36 -9.74
N THR A 35 0.47 4.20 -10.41
CA THR A 35 -0.44 5.33 -10.72
C THR A 35 -1.00 5.95 -9.43
N ALA A 36 -1.51 5.13 -8.51
CA ALA A 36 -1.98 5.64 -7.22
C ALA A 36 -0.83 6.28 -6.42
N CYS A 37 0.36 5.68 -6.46
CA CYS A 37 1.54 6.24 -5.82
C CYS A 37 1.97 7.60 -6.40
N ALA A 38 1.77 7.80 -7.70
CA ALA A 38 2.07 9.06 -8.38
C ALA A 38 0.97 10.13 -8.18
N LEU A 39 -0.29 9.72 -8.08
CA LEU A 39 -1.42 10.64 -7.89
C LEU A 39 -1.52 11.18 -6.47
N PHE A 40 -1.24 10.35 -5.47
CA PHE A 40 -1.35 10.74 -4.06
C PHE A 40 0.04 11.02 -3.46
N PRO A 41 0.19 12.06 -2.62
CA PRO A 41 1.48 12.35 -1.99
C PRO A 41 1.87 11.18 -1.09
N GLN A 42 3.04 10.59 -1.33
CA GLN A 42 3.53 9.43 -0.57
C GLN A 42 4.20 9.81 0.74
N LYS A 43 4.71 11.04 0.84
CA LYS A 43 5.26 11.61 2.06
C LYS A 43 4.11 12.10 2.96
N ALA A 44 3.95 11.47 4.11
CA ALA A 44 3.10 11.95 5.19
C ALA A 44 3.93 12.72 6.21
N GLU A 45 3.26 13.64 6.91
CA GLU A 45 3.82 14.40 8.02
C GLU A 45 3.03 14.13 9.28
N LEU A 46 3.72 14.11 10.42
CA LEU A 46 3.11 13.89 11.72
C LEU A 46 3.76 14.83 12.74
N SER A 47 2.92 15.46 13.56
CA SER A 47 3.40 16.32 14.64
C SER A 47 3.94 15.50 15.79
N THR A 48 5.12 15.85 16.30
CA THR A 48 5.70 15.19 17.48
C THR A 48 4.89 15.44 18.75
N SER A 49 4.12 16.53 18.82
CA SER A 49 3.16 16.76 19.90
C SER A 49 2.01 15.75 19.90
N MET A 50 1.57 15.32 18.70
CA MET A 50 0.56 14.27 18.55
C MET A 50 1.14 12.90 18.90
N ILE A 51 2.37 12.60 18.47
CA ILE A 51 3.07 11.36 18.84
C ILE A 51 3.21 11.25 20.36
N LYS A 52 3.56 12.34 21.05
CA LYS A 52 3.64 12.35 22.51
C LYS A 52 2.32 11.96 23.20
N LEU A 53 1.19 12.33 22.61
CA LEU A 53 -0.14 12.04 23.15
C LEU A 53 -0.60 10.61 22.85
N VAL A 54 -0.36 10.15 21.62
CA VAL A 54 -0.92 8.89 21.10
C VAL A 54 0.05 7.72 21.27
N GLU A 55 1.35 7.96 21.14
CA GLU A 55 2.44 6.97 21.15
C GLU A 55 3.64 7.45 21.99
N PRO A 56 3.49 7.54 23.34
CA PRO A 56 4.51 8.11 24.22
C PRO A 56 5.82 7.33 24.23
N ASP A 57 5.78 6.00 24.08
CA ASP A 57 6.98 5.16 24.03
C ASP A 57 7.87 5.53 22.83
N PHE A 58 7.25 5.78 21.67
CA PHE A 58 7.94 6.20 20.45
C PHE A 58 8.53 7.61 20.60
N TYR A 59 7.81 8.51 21.27
CA TYR A 59 8.32 9.84 21.60
C TYR A 59 9.57 9.79 22.49
N GLU A 60 9.61 8.92 23.50
CA GLU A 60 10.80 8.74 24.34
C GLU A 60 11.98 8.15 23.56
N GLU A 61 11.74 7.30 22.56
CA GLU A 61 12.78 6.83 21.66
C GLU A 61 13.36 7.96 20.79
N ILE A 62 12.50 8.83 20.24
CA ILE A 62 12.92 10.03 19.50
C ILE A 62 13.81 10.92 20.38
N ARG A 63 13.41 11.12 21.65
CA ARG A 63 14.15 11.92 22.63
C ARG A 63 15.52 11.34 22.97
N LYS A 64 15.66 10.01 23.01
CA LYS A 64 16.95 9.34 23.24
C LYS A 64 17.88 9.43 22.04
N LYS A 65 17.33 9.46 20.82
CA LYS A 65 18.09 9.43 19.55
C LYS A 65 18.44 10.82 19.00
N THR A 66 17.81 11.88 19.51
CA THR A 66 17.94 13.23 18.95
C THR A 66 18.10 14.28 20.04
N ASP A 67 19.12 15.13 19.93
CA ASP A 67 19.36 16.23 20.87
C ASP A 67 18.29 17.33 20.82
N ARG A 68 17.67 17.53 19.64
CA ARG A 68 16.60 18.50 19.42
C ARG A 68 15.40 17.84 18.73
N ILE A 69 14.29 17.74 19.44
CA ILE A 69 13.06 17.13 18.93
C ILE A 69 12.46 18.04 17.84
N PRO A 70 12.26 17.53 16.61
CA PRO A 70 11.62 18.30 15.55
C PRO A 70 10.13 18.48 15.83
N GLU A 71 9.51 19.52 15.29
CA GLU A 71 8.06 19.73 15.41
C GLU A 71 7.27 18.76 14.53
N LEU A 72 7.79 18.48 13.33
CA LEU A 72 7.21 17.57 12.35
C LEU A 72 8.22 16.47 12.00
N VAL A 73 7.72 15.25 11.90
CA VAL A 73 8.44 14.11 11.32
C VAL A 73 7.75 13.68 10.04
N TYR A 74 8.51 13.10 9.13
CA TYR A 74 8.01 12.65 7.84
C TYR A 74 8.26 11.17 7.64
N PHE A 75 7.29 10.48 7.06
CA PHE A 75 7.40 9.06 6.73
C PHE A 75 6.71 8.77 5.39
N ASN A 76 7.06 7.65 4.76
CA ASN A 76 6.38 7.21 3.56
C ASN A 76 5.14 6.39 3.95
N LYS A 77 3.99 6.70 3.36
CA LYS A 77 2.74 5.96 3.62
C LYS A 77 2.70 4.57 2.97
N GLY A 78 3.45 4.40 1.88
CA GLY A 78 3.38 3.21 1.03
C GLY A 78 4.54 2.22 1.18
N LEU A 79 5.43 2.42 2.16
CA LEU A 79 6.63 1.62 2.39
C LEU A 79 6.71 1.21 3.86
#